data_AF-A0A382SJR3-F1
#
_entry.id   AF-A0A382SJR3-F1
#
_cell.length_a   1.000
_cell.length_b   1.000
_cell.length_c   1.000
_cell.angle_alpha   90.00
_cell.angle_beta   90.00
_cell.angle_gamma   90.00
#
_symmetry.space_group_name_H-M   'P 1'
#
loop_
_entity.id
_entity.type
_entity.pdbx_description
1 polymer ?
#
loop_
_entity_poly.entity_id
_entity_poly.type
_entity_poly.pdbx_seq_one_letter_code
_entity_poly.pdbx_strand_id
1 'polypeptide(L)'
;MNIDTTDLALPISKKMFDRLLGERKPIRAVHITNFDGFEDLIALQKSRKQVSAMTYLSDSSIERVRDGIAQEGGMAVVLKGSPVLSSDIDLHSVVDEQGRRWIMLANITQSMGFDMLWKGMKKNIQDVRDEILYDLEKKFGGSPPFWEYLHVPLESEEWEEFQDEL
;
A
#
# COMPACT_ATOMS: atom_id res chain seq x y z
N MET A 1 13.07 9.58 -8.43
CA MET A 1 12.67 8.15 -8.37
C MET A 1 12.49 7.66 -9.80
N ASN A 2 13.29 6.69 -10.28
CA ASN A 2 13.04 6.03 -11.56
C ASN A 2 12.15 4.82 -11.29
N ILE A 3 10.84 5.03 -11.29
CA ILE A 3 9.89 3.93 -11.46
C ILE A 3 9.91 3.64 -12.95
N ASP A 4 10.38 2.47 -13.37
CA ASP A 4 10.29 2.09 -14.78
C ASP A 4 8.81 2.11 -15.18
N THR A 5 8.50 2.69 -16.35
CA THR A 5 7.11 2.95 -16.77
C THR A 5 6.26 1.68 -16.94
N THR A 6 6.87 0.50 -16.85
CA THR A 6 6.23 -0.82 -16.85
C THR A 6 5.75 -1.26 -15.46
N ASP A 7 6.23 -0.66 -14.38
CA ASP A 7 5.89 -1.08 -13.02
C ASP A 7 4.78 -0.22 -12.42
N LEU A 8 3.63 -0.84 -12.19
CA LEU A 8 2.49 -0.19 -11.53
C LEU A 8 2.79 -0.01 -10.03
N ALA A 9 2.87 1.24 -9.58
CA ALA A 9 3.09 1.59 -8.18
C ALA A 9 1.86 2.30 -7.58
N LEU A 10 1.47 1.90 -6.37
CA LEU A 10 0.37 2.51 -5.63
C LEU A 10 0.90 3.45 -4.54
N PRO A 11 0.38 4.68 -4.41
CA PRO A 11 0.76 5.56 -3.32
C PRO A 11 0.09 5.11 -2.02
N ILE A 12 0.87 5.00 -0.95
CA ILE A 12 0.36 4.75 0.40
C ILE A 12 -0.18 6.09 0.93
N SER A 13 -1.48 6.33 0.74
CA SER A 13 -2.14 7.57 1.15
C SER A 13 -3.10 7.33 2.30
N LYS A 14 -2.91 8.04 3.43
CA LYS A 14 -3.79 7.93 4.60
C LYS A 14 -5.27 8.06 4.23
N LYS A 15 -5.65 9.11 3.48
CA LYS A 15 -7.06 9.35 3.11
C LYS A 15 -7.64 8.25 2.22
N MET A 16 -6.82 7.61 1.37
CA MET A 16 -7.29 6.50 0.53
C MET A 16 -7.52 5.26 1.38
N PHE A 17 -6.54 4.90 2.22
CA PHE A 17 -6.64 3.72 3.07
C PHE A 17 -7.68 3.87 4.19
N ASP A 18 -7.90 5.08 4.72
CA ASP A 18 -9.00 5.35 5.65
C ASP A 18 -10.37 5.08 5.00
N ARG A 19 -10.53 5.37 3.69
CA ARG A 19 -11.77 5.08 2.96
C ARG A 19 -11.94 3.60 2.66
N LEU A 20 -10.84 2.93 2.29
CA LEU A 20 -10.86 1.50 1.92
C LEU A 20 -11.02 0.58 3.14
N LEU A 21 -10.36 0.90 4.25
CA LEU A 21 -10.20 0.00 5.40
C LEU A 21 -10.72 0.60 6.72
N GLY A 22 -11.26 1.82 6.70
CA GLY A 22 -11.65 2.58 7.88
C GLY A 22 -10.48 3.27 8.59
N GLU A 23 -10.79 4.25 9.43
CA GLU A 23 -9.78 4.96 10.22
C GLU A 23 -9.14 4.04 11.27
N ARG A 24 -7.80 4.07 11.34
CA ARG A 24 -7.03 3.29 12.31
C ARG A 24 -6.68 4.10 13.57
N LYS A 25 -6.85 3.47 14.73
CA LYS A 25 -6.46 4.05 16.02
C LYS A 25 -4.93 4.24 16.10
N PRO A 26 -4.43 5.29 16.77
CA PRO A 26 -3.00 5.44 17.00
C PRO A 26 -2.42 4.28 17.81
N ILE A 27 -1.28 3.77 17.37
CA ILE A 27 -0.53 2.70 18.03
C ILE A 27 0.86 3.18 18.43
N ARG A 28 1.53 2.40 19.28
CA ARG A 28 2.97 2.49 19.49
C ARG A 28 3.69 1.53 18.55
N ALA A 29 4.74 1.99 17.91
CA ALA A 29 5.60 1.19 17.05
C ALA A 29 7.05 1.63 17.22
N VAL A 30 7.99 0.77 16.86
CA VAL A 30 9.42 1.06 16.90
C VAL A 30 9.90 1.37 15.49
N HIS A 31 10.67 2.45 15.36
CA HIS A 31 11.45 2.73 14.16
C HIS A 31 12.93 2.59 14.49
N ILE A 32 13.68 1.92 13.62
CA ILE A 32 15.13 1.79 13.74
C ILE A 32 15.77 2.83 12.83
N THR A 33 16.70 3.61 13.39
CA THR A 33 17.39 4.71 12.70
C THR A 33 18.75 5.01 13.36
N ASN A 34 19.44 6.05 12.93
CA ASN A 34 20.67 6.57 13.53
C ASN A 34 20.42 7.98 14.12
N PHE A 35 21.49 8.68 14.54
CA PHE A 35 21.36 9.99 15.17
C PHE A 35 20.76 11.05 14.23
N ASP A 36 21.23 11.11 12.98
CA ASP A 36 20.72 12.06 11.98
C ASP A 36 19.24 11.78 11.64
N GLY A 37 18.90 10.50 11.44
CA GLY A 37 17.52 10.10 11.19
C GLY A 37 16.59 10.34 12.39
N PHE A 38 17.10 10.40 13.62
CA PHE A 38 16.31 10.84 14.77
C PHE A 38 15.92 12.34 14.67
N GLU A 39 16.80 13.20 14.17
CA GLU A 39 16.43 14.61 13.91
C GLU A 39 15.35 14.70 12.83
N ASP A 40 15.46 13.89 11.78
CA ASP A 40 14.43 13.79 10.74
C ASP A 40 13.07 13.33 11.31
N LEU A 41 13.06 12.39 12.25
CA LEU A 41 11.83 11.95 12.93
C LEU A 41 11.13 13.09 13.68
N ILE A 42 11.89 14.03 14.26
CA ILE A 42 11.31 15.22 14.90
C ILE A 42 10.64 16.10 13.85
N ALA A 43 11.30 16.32 12.71
CA ALA A 43 10.76 17.10 11.60
C ALA A 43 9.54 16.44 10.93
N LEU A 44 9.42 15.10 11.00
CA LEU A 44 8.23 14.39 10.52
C LEU A 44 6.97 14.73 11.33
N GLN A 45 7.10 15.13 12.59
CA GLN A 45 5.95 15.47 13.42
C GLN A 45 5.17 16.62 12.78
N LYS A 46 3.85 16.48 12.70
CA LYS A 46 2.92 17.45 12.06
C LYS A 46 3.07 17.58 10.53
N SER A 47 3.92 16.76 9.90
CA SER A 47 4.00 16.66 8.44
C SER A 47 3.03 15.60 7.89
N ARG A 48 2.93 15.50 6.56
CA ARG A 48 2.23 14.41 5.86
C ARG A 48 3.15 13.27 5.44
N LYS A 49 4.45 13.38 5.74
CA LYS A 49 5.45 12.36 5.42
C LYS A 49 5.23 11.14 6.30
N GLN A 50 5.62 9.98 5.81
CA GLN A 50 5.40 8.69 6.46
C GLN A 50 6.73 8.00 6.74
N VAL A 51 6.76 7.20 7.79
CA VAL A 51 7.93 6.42 8.19
C VAL A 51 7.51 4.96 8.39
N SER A 52 8.38 4.03 8.00
CA SER A 52 8.18 2.61 8.26
C SER A 52 8.38 2.32 9.75
N ALA A 53 7.56 1.49 10.36
CA ALA A 53 7.75 1.11 11.76
C ALA A 53 7.26 -0.33 11.98
N MET A 54 7.81 -0.97 13.00
CA MET A 54 7.46 -2.34 13.39
C MET A 54 6.78 -2.35 14.75
N THR A 55 5.77 -3.20 14.90
CA THR A 55 5.03 -3.38 16.15
C THR A 55 5.62 -4.47 17.04
N TYR A 56 6.52 -5.28 16.49
CA TYR A 56 7.19 -6.37 17.17
C TYR A 56 8.68 -6.37 16.82
N LEU A 57 9.52 -6.59 17.83
CA LEU A 57 10.96 -6.80 17.70
C LEU A 57 11.25 -8.23 18.16
N SER A 58 11.72 -9.07 17.26
CA SER A 58 12.32 -10.37 17.62
C SER A 58 13.76 -10.19 18.10
N ASP A 59 14.36 -11.22 18.69
CA ASP A 59 15.79 -11.22 19.02
C ASP A 59 16.67 -10.94 17.78
N SER A 60 16.29 -11.49 16.62
CA SER A 60 16.92 -11.17 15.33
C SER A 60 16.71 -9.72 14.87
N SER A 61 15.66 -9.05 15.34
CA SER A 61 15.39 -7.63 15.07
C SER A 61 16.28 -6.71 15.92
N ILE A 62 16.71 -7.16 17.10
CA ILE A 62 17.64 -6.43 17.96
C ILE A 62 19.01 -6.29 17.29
N GLU A 63 19.48 -7.32 16.60
CA GLU A 63 20.71 -7.24 15.79
C GLU A 63 20.58 -6.18 14.69
N ARG A 64 19.38 -6.03 14.10
CA ARG A 64 19.11 -4.97 13.11
C ARG A 64 19.05 -3.57 13.72
N VAL A 65 18.90 -3.42 15.03
CA VAL A 65 19.09 -2.11 15.68
C VAL A 65 20.53 -1.68 15.55
N ARG A 66 21.50 -2.61 15.62
CA ARG A 66 22.92 -2.30 15.45
C ARG A 66 23.28 -2.06 13.99
N ASP A 67 22.86 -2.97 13.12
CA ASP A 67 23.35 -3.02 11.73
C ASP A 67 22.46 -2.22 10.76
N GLY A 68 21.22 -1.91 11.15
CA GLY A 68 20.22 -1.25 10.30
C GLY A 68 19.39 -2.23 9.46
N ILE A 69 18.40 -1.69 8.74
CA ILE A 69 17.58 -2.44 7.78
C ILE A 69 17.77 -1.88 6.37
N ALA A 70 17.40 -0.62 6.16
CA ALA A 70 17.54 0.08 4.88
C ALA A 70 18.53 1.26 4.94
N GLN A 71 18.67 1.86 6.13
CA GLN A 71 19.68 2.85 6.47
C GLN A 71 20.52 2.32 7.64
N GLU A 72 21.59 3.04 7.99
CA GLU A 72 22.41 2.72 9.15
C GLU A 72 21.56 2.55 10.42
N GLY A 73 21.95 1.59 11.25
CA GLY A 73 21.37 1.39 12.58
C GLY A 73 22.02 2.29 13.62
N GLY A 74 21.68 2.04 14.89
CA GLY A 74 22.30 2.66 16.05
C GLY A 74 21.29 3.11 17.10
N MET A 75 20.03 3.32 16.73
CA MET A 75 18.96 3.79 17.61
C MET A 75 17.64 3.10 17.32
N ALA A 76 16.92 2.73 18.38
CA ALA A 76 15.53 2.28 18.33
C ALA A 76 14.63 3.35 18.99
N VAL A 77 13.68 3.88 18.23
CA VAL A 77 12.82 4.99 18.65
C VAL A 77 11.37 4.50 18.72
N VAL A 78 10.74 4.67 19.89
CA VAL A 78 9.31 4.35 20.06
C VAL A 78 8.47 5.55 19.62
N LEU A 79 7.70 5.36 18.55
CA LEU A 79 6.81 6.34 17.95
C LEU A 79 5.35 6.07 18.37
N LYS A 80 4.53 7.13 18.40
CA LYS A 80 3.06 7.02 18.50
C LYS A 80 2.42 7.68 17.27
N GLY A 81 1.67 6.91 16.49
CA GLY A 81 1.03 7.41 15.26
C GLY A 81 -0.06 6.49 14.76
N SER A 82 -0.83 6.95 13.77
CA SER A 82 -1.86 6.13 13.11
C SER A 82 -1.24 5.30 11.98
N PRO A 83 -1.35 3.96 12.01
CA PRO A 83 -0.84 3.11 10.93
C PRO A 83 -1.72 3.31 9.68
N VAL A 84 -1.09 3.62 8.54
CA VAL A 84 -1.80 3.81 7.25
C VAL A 84 -2.00 2.47 6.55
N LEU A 85 -0.96 1.64 6.55
CA LEU A 85 -0.93 0.30 6.00
C LEU A 85 -0.07 -0.56 6.92
N SER A 86 -0.47 -1.81 7.12
CA SER A 86 0.25 -2.79 7.93
C SER A 86 0.31 -4.11 7.18
N SER A 87 1.48 -4.75 7.24
CA SER A 87 1.69 -6.12 6.77
C SER A 87 2.57 -6.85 7.79
N ASP A 88 2.46 -8.16 7.78
CA ASP A 88 3.30 -9.12 8.48
C ASP A 88 4.71 -9.22 7.89
N ILE A 89 4.93 -8.78 6.66
CA ILE A 89 6.24 -8.73 6.01
C ILE A 89 6.59 -7.31 5.53
N ASP A 90 7.86 -7.07 5.21
CA ASP A 90 8.29 -5.79 4.65
C ASP A 90 7.77 -5.64 3.21
N LEU A 91 7.11 -4.51 2.97
CA LEU A 91 6.47 -4.19 1.70
C LEU A 91 7.43 -3.55 0.68
N HIS A 92 8.69 -3.32 1.07
CA HIS A 92 9.73 -2.72 0.23
C HIS A 92 9.28 -1.42 -0.45
N SER A 93 8.47 -0.63 0.26
CA SER A 93 7.95 0.63 -0.28
C SER A 93 9.04 1.70 -0.37
N VAL A 94 8.99 2.51 -1.41
CA VAL A 94 9.99 3.54 -1.71
C VAL A 94 9.43 4.92 -1.41
N VAL A 95 10.29 5.85 -0.99
CA VAL A 95 9.93 7.24 -0.66
C VAL A 95 10.24 8.13 -1.85
N ASP A 96 9.28 8.96 -2.29
CA ASP A 96 9.51 9.99 -3.31
C ASP A 96 10.15 11.26 -2.74
N GLU A 97 10.52 12.21 -3.61
CA GLU A 97 11.17 13.47 -3.22
C GLU A 97 10.32 14.34 -2.27
N GLN A 98 9.01 14.14 -2.26
CA GLN A 98 8.08 14.85 -1.37
C GLN A 98 7.87 14.11 -0.04
N GLY A 99 8.44 12.92 0.13
CA GLY A 99 8.32 12.08 1.32
C GLY A 99 7.07 11.20 1.35
N ARG A 100 6.39 11.00 0.22
CA ARG A 100 5.28 10.04 0.10
C ARG A 100 5.84 8.65 -0.21
N ARG A 101 5.23 7.64 0.41
CA ARG A 101 5.62 6.24 0.20
C ARG A 101 4.79 5.61 -0.91
N TRP A 102 5.47 4.85 -1.77
CA TRP A 102 4.92 4.13 -2.91
C TRP A 102 5.24 2.66 -2.73
N ILE A 103 4.27 1.80 -3.03
CA ILE A 103 4.44 0.36 -2.99
C ILE A 103 4.27 -0.18 -4.41
N MET A 104 5.22 -1.00 -4.83
CA MET A 104 5.13 -1.68 -6.12
C MET A 104 4.02 -2.72 -6.03
N LEU A 105 3.14 -2.78 -7.03
CA LEU A 105 2.03 -3.75 -7.00
C LEU A 105 2.55 -5.18 -6.94
N ALA A 106 3.68 -5.46 -7.59
CA ALA A 106 4.41 -6.73 -7.49
C ALA A 106 4.84 -7.09 -6.06
N ASN A 107 5.15 -6.12 -5.21
CA ASN A 107 5.48 -6.39 -3.81
C ASN A 107 4.22 -6.75 -3.02
N ILE A 108 3.05 -6.19 -3.37
CA ILE A 108 1.77 -6.56 -2.74
C ILE A 108 1.39 -7.99 -3.13
N THR A 109 1.60 -8.38 -4.40
CA THR A 109 1.28 -9.74 -4.88
C THR A 109 2.13 -10.80 -4.22
N GLN A 110 3.42 -10.52 -4.04
CA GLN A 110 4.35 -11.43 -3.39
C GLN A 110 4.19 -11.47 -1.86
N SER A 111 3.80 -10.35 -1.22
CA SER A 111 3.72 -10.25 0.24
C SER A 111 2.40 -10.69 0.84
N MET A 112 1.28 -10.46 0.16
CA MET A 112 -0.04 -10.58 0.78
C MET A 112 -0.79 -11.86 0.41
N GLY A 113 -0.21 -12.76 -0.41
CA GLY A 113 -0.92 -13.96 -0.88
C GLY A 113 -2.21 -13.55 -1.58
N PHE A 114 -2.09 -13.04 -2.81
CA PHE A 114 -3.07 -12.19 -3.47
C PHE A 114 -4.49 -12.76 -3.69
N ASP A 115 -4.79 -14.00 -3.33
CA ASP A 115 -6.09 -14.61 -3.66
C ASP A 115 -7.28 -13.91 -2.94
N MET A 116 -7.10 -13.52 -1.67
CA MET A 116 -8.17 -12.89 -0.89
C MET A 116 -8.32 -11.38 -1.16
N LEU A 117 -7.20 -10.69 -1.41
CA LEU A 117 -7.17 -9.27 -1.75
C LEU A 117 -7.57 -9.02 -3.20
N TRP A 118 -7.19 -9.90 -4.13
CA TRP A 118 -7.66 -9.85 -5.52
C TRP A 118 -9.15 -10.10 -5.62
N LYS A 119 -9.69 -11.16 -5.00
CA LYS A 119 -11.15 -11.43 -5.02
C LYS A 119 -11.94 -10.27 -4.40
N GLY A 120 -11.48 -9.73 -3.27
CA GLY A 120 -12.12 -8.59 -2.61
C GLY A 120 -12.00 -7.27 -3.38
N MET A 121 -10.82 -6.94 -3.92
CA MET A 121 -10.63 -5.72 -4.69
C MET A 121 -11.25 -5.81 -6.09
N LYS A 122 -11.18 -6.95 -6.78
CA LYS A 122 -11.84 -7.21 -8.07
C LYS A 122 -13.32 -6.92 -7.93
N LYS A 123 -13.97 -7.49 -6.91
CA LYS A 123 -15.38 -7.22 -6.61
C LYS A 123 -15.66 -5.75 -6.32
N ASN A 124 -14.93 -5.12 -5.41
CA ASN A 124 -15.17 -3.72 -5.07
C ASN A 124 -14.88 -2.75 -6.23
N ILE A 125 -13.88 -3.06 -7.07
CA ILE A 125 -13.56 -2.29 -8.28
C ILE A 125 -14.63 -2.51 -9.35
N GLN A 126 -15.14 -3.73 -9.49
CA GLN A 126 -16.29 -4.04 -10.36
C GLN A 126 -17.55 -3.31 -9.88
N ASP A 127 -17.84 -3.32 -8.58
CA ASP A 127 -19.00 -2.62 -8.01
C ASP A 127 -18.91 -1.10 -8.26
N VAL A 128 -17.73 -0.49 -8.01
CA VAL A 128 -17.49 0.93 -8.31
C VAL A 128 -17.56 1.21 -9.81
N ARG A 129 -17.03 0.32 -10.66
CA ARG A 129 -17.16 0.42 -12.13
C ARG A 129 -18.62 0.41 -12.54
N ASP A 130 -19.41 -0.52 -12.03
CA ASP A 130 -20.82 -0.71 -12.40
C ASP A 130 -21.68 0.46 -11.92
N GLU A 131 -21.39 1.01 -10.73
CA GLU A 131 -22.00 2.24 -10.25
C GLU A 131 -21.69 3.44 -11.16
N ILE A 132 -20.42 3.61 -11.55
CA ILE A 132 -20.01 4.67 -12.48
C ILE A 132 -20.67 4.50 -13.85
N LEU A 133 -20.74 3.27 -14.38
CA LEU A 133 -21.39 2.97 -15.64
C LEU A 133 -22.89 3.28 -15.60
N TYR A 134 -23.57 2.85 -14.54
CA TYR A 134 -24.99 3.15 -14.32
C TYR A 134 -25.25 4.66 -14.31
N ASP A 135 -24.44 5.43 -13.58
CA ASP A 135 -24.57 6.88 -13.50
C ASP A 135 -24.30 7.57 -14.85
N LEU A 136 -23.32 7.07 -15.61
CA LEU A 136 -23.01 7.59 -16.94
C LEU A 136 -24.12 7.27 -17.95
N GLU A 137 -24.63 6.03 -17.97
CA GLU A 137 -25.74 5.61 -18.83
C GLU A 137 -27.01 6.41 -18.53
N LYS A 138 -27.36 6.57 -17.25
CA LYS A 138 -28.52 7.35 -16.82
C LYS A 138 -28.41 8.82 -17.24
N LYS A 139 -27.20 9.39 -17.21
CA LYS A 139 -26.96 10.80 -17.50
C LYS A 139 -26.80 11.10 -18.98
N PHE A 140 -26.22 10.18 -19.75
CA PHE A 140 -25.80 10.43 -21.13
C PHE A 140 -26.44 9.49 -22.17
N GLY A 141 -27.27 8.52 -21.75
CA GLY A 141 -28.03 7.65 -22.65
C GLY A 141 -27.23 6.52 -23.29
N GLY A 142 -26.08 6.15 -22.72
CA GLY A 142 -25.27 5.00 -23.17
C GLY A 142 -23.93 4.88 -22.43
N SER A 143 -23.34 3.68 -22.49
CA SER A 143 -22.03 3.38 -21.88
C SER A 143 -20.92 4.08 -22.67
N PRO A 144 -20.08 4.94 -22.05
CA PRO A 144 -19.05 5.65 -22.77
C PRO A 144 -17.89 4.70 -23.15
N PRO A 145 -17.40 4.75 -24.40
CA PRO A 145 -16.37 3.84 -24.93
C PRO A 145 -14.98 4.03 -24.31
N PHE A 146 -14.82 4.94 -23.35
CA PHE A 146 -13.51 5.24 -22.76
C PHE A 146 -12.89 4.05 -22.02
N TRP A 147 -13.70 3.10 -21.53
CA TRP A 147 -13.22 1.91 -20.82
C TRP A 147 -12.51 0.89 -21.73
N GLU A 148 -12.75 0.92 -23.05
CA GLU A 148 -11.97 0.13 -24.03
C GLU A 148 -10.48 0.55 -24.04
N TYR A 149 -10.17 1.79 -23.63
CA TYR A 149 -8.81 2.34 -23.61
C TYR A 149 -8.02 2.00 -22.35
N LEU A 150 -8.67 1.47 -21.30
CA LEU A 150 -7.99 1.18 -20.03
C LEU A 150 -7.23 -0.15 -20.02
N HIS A 151 -7.27 -0.93 -21.12
CA HIS A 151 -6.54 -2.20 -21.29
C HIS A 151 -6.60 -3.17 -20.10
N VAL A 152 -7.62 -3.05 -19.23
CA VAL A 152 -7.93 -4.06 -18.24
C VAL A 152 -8.79 -5.09 -18.97
N PRO A 153 -8.25 -6.29 -19.28
CA PRO A 153 -9.05 -7.30 -19.94
C PRO A 153 -10.27 -7.60 -19.08
N LEU A 154 -11.45 -7.51 -19.69
CA LEU A 154 -12.65 -8.11 -19.13
C LEU A 154 -12.44 -9.61 -19.25
N GLU A 155 -11.88 -10.23 -18.21
CA GLU A 155 -11.94 -11.69 -18.10
C GLU A 155 -13.42 -12.06 -18.11
N SER A 156 -13.87 -12.71 -19.19
CA SER A 156 -15.17 -13.34 -19.24
C SER A 156 -15.25 -14.34 -18.08
N GLU A 157 -16.43 -14.44 -17.46
CA GLU A 157 -16.73 -15.36 -16.34
C GLU A 157 -16.36 -16.84 -16.64
N GLU A 158 -16.05 -17.18 -17.89
CA GLU A 158 -15.66 -18.52 -18.34
C GLU A 158 -14.33 -19.04 -17.76
N TRP A 159 -13.47 -18.20 -17.19
CA TRP A 159 -12.20 -18.64 -16.59
C TRP A 159 -12.31 -19.03 -15.10
N GLU A 160 -13.40 -18.67 -14.41
CA GLU A 160 -13.58 -19.07 -13.00
C GLU A 160 -14.02 -20.54 -12.88
N GLU A 161 -14.66 -21.13 -13.90
CA GLU A 161 -15.00 -22.56 -13.92
C GLU A 161 -13.78 -23.49 -14.09
N PHE A 162 -12.65 -23.00 -14.61
CA PHE A 162 -11.46 -23.83 -14.84
C PHE A 162 -10.57 -24.01 -13.60
N GLN A 163 -10.76 -23.22 -12.53
CA GLN A 163 -9.94 -23.33 -11.32
C GLN A 163 -10.59 -24.15 -10.20
N ASP A 164 -11.89 -24.41 -10.27
CA ASP A 164 -12.60 -25.27 -9.29
C ASP A 164 -12.47 -26.78 -9.61
N GLU A 165 -11.80 -27.16 -10.71
CA GLU A 165 -11.54 -28.56 -11.11
C GLU A 165 -10.05 -29.01 -11.01
N LEU A 166 -9.18 -28.29 -10.29
CA LEU A 166 -7.78 -28.70 -10.03
C LEU A 166 -7.45 -28.93 -8.54
#